data_AF-A0A2P8D7C5-F1
#
_entry.id   AF-A0A2P8D7C5-F1
#
_cell.length_a   1.000
_cell.length_b   1.000
_cell.length_c   1.000
_cell.angle_alpha   90.00
_cell.angle_beta   90.00
_cell.angle_gamma   90.00
#
_symmetry.space_group_name_H-M   'P 1'
#
loop_
_entity.id
_entity.type
_entity.pdbx_description
1 polymer ?
#
loop_
_entity_poly.entity_id
_entity_poly.type
_entity_poly.pdbx_seq_one_letter_code
_entity_poly.pdbx_strand_id
1 'polypeptide(L)'
;MNKKIFDLLRESAWYEGREKDIAYLYDELSSNNLSKPNEIVFKFLAEFNNVFIKHTTLDNRFIEVHFDLEGAIEITHLELLAKIEKVITENLVPIGYIGDYEASLLMSYSGRVYMMLEDEGFFELGQNWEDALETILEQKEFKNIFSFR
;
A
#
# COMPACT_ATOMS: atom_id res chain seq x y z
N MET A 1 12.34 -3.00 12.50
CA MET A 1 12.64 -1.94 11.51
C MET A 1 14.10 -1.84 11.07
N ASN A 2 14.33 -1.98 9.76
CA ASN A 2 15.61 -1.72 9.09
C ASN A 2 15.97 -0.22 9.19
N LYS A 3 17.20 0.11 9.61
CA LYS A 3 17.66 1.50 9.79
C LYS A 3 17.49 2.36 8.53
N LYS A 4 17.74 1.78 7.35
CA LYS A 4 17.60 2.49 6.06
C LYS A 4 16.16 2.93 5.81
N ILE A 5 15.19 2.05 6.09
CA ILE A 5 13.76 2.34 5.93
C ILE A 5 13.35 3.47 6.88
N PHE A 6 13.83 3.42 8.13
CA PHE A 6 13.55 4.45 9.11
C PHE A 6 14.11 5.83 8.72
N ASP A 7 15.33 5.87 8.18
CA ASP A 7 15.94 7.11 7.70
C ASP A 7 15.12 7.70 6.53
N LEU A 8 14.70 6.86 5.56
CA LEU A 8 13.84 7.28 4.45
C LEU A 8 12.47 7.80 4.92
N LEU A 9 11.85 7.14 5.89
CA LEU A 9 10.58 7.60 6.46
C LEU A 9 10.75 8.97 7.13
N ARG A 10 11.83 9.18 7.88
CA ARG A 10 12.12 10.48 8.51
C ARG A 10 12.36 11.59 7.49
N GLU A 11 13.08 11.30 6.41
CA GLU A 11 13.26 12.23 5.28
C GLU A 11 11.91 12.59 4.62
N SER A 12 10.95 11.66 4.69
CA SER A 12 9.57 11.81 4.21
C SER A 12 8.63 12.48 5.24
N ALA A 13 9.20 13.15 6.25
CA ALA A 13 8.48 13.81 7.35
C ALA A 13 7.61 12.88 8.22
N TRP A 14 7.85 11.57 8.17
CA TRP A 14 7.25 10.62 9.12
C TRP A 14 8.05 10.57 10.44
N TYR A 15 7.37 10.26 11.53
CA TYR A 15 7.97 10.01 12.84
C TYR A 15 7.17 8.94 13.57
N GLU A 16 7.83 8.19 14.45
CA GLU A 16 7.22 7.11 15.22
C GLU A 16 6.09 7.64 16.12
N GLY A 17 4.94 6.97 16.08
CA GLY A 17 3.76 7.38 16.83
C GLY A 17 3.01 8.57 16.22
N ARG A 18 3.27 8.89 14.94
CA ARG A 18 2.43 9.80 14.15
C ARG A 18 1.00 9.25 14.14
N GLU A 19 0.05 10.11 14.45
CA GLU A 19 -1.37 9.78 14.42
C GLU A 19 -2.13 10.97 13.83
N LYS A 20 -2.73 10.77 12.66
CA LYS A 20 -3.60 11.74 12.01
C LYS A 20 -5.06 11.38 12.27
N ASP A 21 -5.89 12.42 12.41
CA ASP A 21 -7.32 12.25 12.28
C ASP A 21 -7.64 11.89 10.82
N ILE A 22 -8.05 10.64 10.63
CA ILE A 22 -8.40 10.05 9.35
C ILE A 22 -9.88 9.64 9.31
N ALA A 23 -10.72 10.21 10.19
CA ALA A 23 -12.14 9.90 10.21
C ALA A 23 -12.81 10.15 8.85
N TYR A 24 -12.36 11.18 8.12
CA TYR A 24 -12.85 11.50 6.79
C TYR A 24 -12.58 10.40 5.75
N LEU A 25 -11.54 9.58 5.92
CA LEU A 25 -11.25 8.45 5.01
C LEU A 25 -12.35 7.38 5.04
N TYR A 26 -13.14 7.31 6.13
CA TYR A 26 -14.30 6.42 6.16
C TYR A 26 -15.40 6.83 5.18
N ASP A 27 -15.62 8.14 5.04
CA ASP A 27 -16.59 8.67 4.09
C ASP A 27 -16.12 8.42 2.66
N GLU A 28 -14.81 8.55 2.42
CA GLU A 28 -14.19 8.27 1.13
C GLU A 28 -14.35 6.79 0.72
N LEU A 29 -14.00 5.86 1.61
CA LEU A 29 -14.16 4.43 1.36
C LEU A 29 -15.62 4.06 1.14
N SER A 30 -16.53 4.60 1.96
CA SER A 30 -17.96 4.32 1.85
C SER A 30 -18.55 4.83 0.54
N SER A 31 -18.13 6.02 0.09
CA SER A 31 -18.57 6.63 -1.17
C SER A 31 -18.14 5.82 -2.40
N ASN A 32 -17.02 5.08 -2.29
CA ASN A 32 -16.49 4.20 -3.33
C ASN A 32 -16.92 2.73 -3.17
N ASN A 33 -17.91 2.43 -2.31
CA ASN A 33 -18.40 1.07 -2.00
C ASN A 33 -17.31 0.12 -1.47
N LEU A 34 -16.28 0.66 -0.83
CA LEU A 34 -15.22 -0.11 -0.18
C LEU A 34 -15.58 -0.42 1.27
N SER A 35 -15.04 -1.53 1.77
CA SER A 35 -15.27 -1.95 3.15
C SER A 35 -14.58 -1.00 4.13
N LYS A 36 -15.27 -0.72 5.25
CA LYS A 36 -14.70 0.05 6.35
C LYS A 36 -13.47 -0.67 6.92
N PRO A 37 -12.29 -0.02 7.03
CA PRO A 37 -11.06 -0.67 7.44
C PRO A 37 -11.19 -1.15 8.88
N ASN A 38 -10.57 -2.29 9.18
CA ASN A 38 -10.44 -2.76 10.54
C ASN A 38 -9.36 -1.95 11.29
N GLU A 39 -9.14 -2.29 12.56
CA GLU A 39 -8.19 -1.57 13.41
C GLU A 39 -6.75 -1.58 12.87
N ILE A 40 -6.31 -2.68 12.25
CA ILE A 40 -4.95 -2.82 11.72
C ILE A 40 -4.73 -1.84 10.57
N VAL A 41 -5.61 -1.87 9.57
CA VAL A 41 -5.52 -0.95 8.43
C VAL A 41 -5.73 0.49 8.88
N PHE A 42 -6.65 0.73 9.81
CA PHE A 42 -6.90 2.07 10.35
C PHE A 42 -5.65 2.65 11.02
N LYS A 43 -4.97 1.88 11.87
CA LYS A 43 -3.72 2.32 12.50
C LYS A 43 -2.65 2.64 11.46
N PHE A 44 -2.52 1.79 10.44
CA PHE A 44 -1.60 2.06 9.34
C PHE A 44 -1.93 3.39 8.65
N LEU A 45 -3.19 3.62 8.27
CA LEU A 45 -3.60 4.85 7.61
C LEU A 45 -3.41 6.08 8.51
N ALA A 46 -3.73 5.99 9.80
CA ALA A 46 -3.54 7.08 10.74
C ALA A 46 -2.05 7.47 10.86
N GLU A 47 -1.16 6.47 10.79
CA GLU A 47 0.28 6.67 10.92
C GLU A 47 0.97 7.06 9.61
N PHE A 48 0.55 6.51 8.47
CA PHE A 48 1.26 6.63 7.20
C PHE A 48 0.54 7.46 6.14
N ASN A 49 -0.74 7.83 6.29
CA ASN A 49 -1.43 8.58 5.23
C ASN A 49 -0.75 9.94 4.93
N ASN A 50 -0.63 10.27 3.65
CA ASN A 50 0.21 11.32 3.06
C ASN A 50 1.72 11.23 3.36
N VAL A 51 2.26 10.04 3.62
CA VAL A 51 3.72 9.85 3.64
C VAL A 51 4.18 9.56 2.21
N PHE A 52 5.24 10.26 1.80
CA PHE A 52 5.77 10.16 0.45
C PHE A 52 7.27 9.87 0.48
N ILE A 53 7.64 8.65 0.07
CA ILE A 53 9.01 8.15 0.09
C ILE A 53 9.60 8.22 -1.31
N LYS A 54 10.78 8.83 -1.41
CA LYS A 54 11.61 8.85 -2.62
C LYS A 54 12.88 8.07 -2.37
N HIS A 55 13.19 7.12 -3.25
CA HIS A 55 14.41 6.32 -3.15
C HIS A 55 15.07 6.10 -4.51
N THR A 56 16.38 6.27 -4.57
CA THR A 56 17.18 5.82 -5.71
C THR A 56 17.86 4.50 -5.35
N THR A 57 17.57 3.47 -6.14
CA THR A 57 18.13 2.13 -5.98
C THR A 57 19.60 2.09 -6.43
N LEU A 58 20.30 1.00 -6.12
CA LEU A 58 21.72 0.83 -6.49
C LEU A 58 21.96 0.83 -8.00
N ASP A 59 20.97 0.45 -8.80
CA ASP A 59 21.00 0.46 -10.27
C ASP A 59 20.45 1.76 -10.88
N ASN A 60 20.40 2.84 -10.08
CA ASN A 60 19.93 4.18 -10.47
C ASN A 60 18.48 4.25 -10.94
N ARG A 61 17.64 3.30 -10.53
CA ARG A 61 16.19 3.43 -10.72
C ARG A 61 15.62 4.28 -9.60
N PHE A 62 14.61 5.06 -9.95
CA PHE A 62 13.91 5.90 -9.00
C PHE A 62 12.60 5.22 -8.60
N ILE A 63 12.39 5.09 -7.31
CA ILE A 63 11.18 4.50 -6.72
C ILE A 63 10.51 5.59 -5.89
N GLU A 64 9.22 5.77 -6.16
CA GLU A 64 8.33 6.65 -5.43
C GLU A 64 7.25 5.79 -4.78
N VAL A 65 7.06 5.94 -3.47
CA VAL A 65 5.98 5.27 -2.73
C VAL A 65 5.14 6.33 -2.04
N HIS A 66 3.87 6.38 -2.37
CA HIS A 66 2.91 7.32 -1.82
C HIS A 66 1.90 6.56 -1.00
N PHE A 67 1.91 6.73 0.32
CA PHE A 67 0.83 6.24 1.16
C PHE A 67 -0.27 7.29 1.18
N ASP A 68 -1.14 7.24 0.18
CA ASP A 68 -2.28 8.12 0.01
C ASP A 68 -3.50 7.31 -0.42
N LEU A 69 -4.48 7.22 0.47
CA LEU A 69 -5.69 6.43 0.25
C LEU A 69 -6.56 6.99 -0.89
N GLU A 70 -6.68 8.31 -1.00
CA GLU A 70 -7.53 8.95 -2.01
C GLU A 70 -6.98 8.68 -3.41
N GLY A 71 -5.70 8.98 -3.64
CA GLY A 71 -5.04 8.65 -4.90
C GLY A 71 -5.00 7.15 -5.19
N ALA A 72 -4.86 6.30 -4.16
CA ALA A 72 -4.90 4.86 -4.35
C ALA A 72 -6.28 4.36 -4.81
N ILE A 73 -7.38 4.91 -4.27
CA ILE A 73 -8.74 4.55 -4.70
C ILE A 73 -8.95 4.91 -6.17
N GLU A 74 -8.51 6.10 -6.59
CA GLU A 74 -8.69 6.60 -7.96
C GLU A 74 -8.12 5.64 -9.00
N ILE A 75 -7.00 4.98 -8.69
CA ILE A 75 -6.29 4.10 -9.62
C ILE A 75 -6.56 2.62 -9.40
N THR A 76 -7.22 2.25 -8.29
CA THR A 76 -7.50 0.86 -7.98
C THR A 76 -8.70 0.39 -8.81
N HIS A 77 -8.50 -0.66 -9.60
CA HIS A 77 -9.58 -1.37 -10.29
C HIS A 77 -10.51 -2.11 -9.31
N LEU A 78 -11.54 -1.41 -8.82
CA LEU A 78 -12.43 -1.91 -7.77
C LEU A 78 -13.15 -3.23 -8.14
N GLU A 79 -13.51 -3.41 -9.42
CA GLU A 79 -14.11 -4.67 -9.88
C GLU A 79 -13.13 -5.86 -9.79
N LEU A 80 -11.86 -5.59 -10.04
CA LEU A 80 -10.79 -6.58 -9.97
C LEU A 80 -10.44 -6.89 -8.52
N LEU A 81 -10.37 -5.84 -7.68
CA LEU A 81 -10.18 -5.95 -6.24
C LEU A 81 -11.22 -6.91 -5.63
N ALA A 82 -12.50 -6.71 -5.92
CA ALA A 82 -13.57 -7.55 -5.40
C ALA A 82 -13.48 -9.04 -5.84
N LYS A 83 -12.85 -9.32 -6.99
CA LYS A 83 -12.55 -10.71 -7.41
C LYS A 83 -11.37 -11.27 -6.62
N ILE A 84 -10.33 -10.47 -6.42
CA ILE A 84 -9.13 -10.85 -5.66
C ILE A 84 -9.50 -11.16 -4.20
N GLU A 85 -10.28 -10.31 -3.55
CA GLU A 85 -10.74 -10.51 -2.16
C GLU A 85 -11.45 -11.86 -1.97
N LYS A 86 -12.22 -12.30 -2.97
CA LYS A 86 -12.87 -13.63 -2.96
C LYS A 86 -11.87 -14.77 -3.08
N VAL A 87 -10.80 -14.60 -3.84
CA VAL A 87 -9.75 -15.61 -4.04
C VAL A 87 -8.89 -15.75 -2.78
N ILE A 88 -8.46 -14.63 -2.19
CA ILE A 88 -7.62 -14.64 -0.99
C ILE A 88 -8.43 -14.77 0.30
N THR A 89 -9.77 -14.71 0.21
CA THR A 89 -10.73 -14.81 1.33
C THR A 89 -10.51 -13.76 2.41
N GLU A 90 -10.14 -12.55 1.99
CA GLU A 90 -9.80 -11.45 2.88
C GLU A 90 -10.16 -10.11 2.25
N ASN A 91 -10.61 -9.15 3.08
CA ASN A 91 -10.86 -7.78 2.63
C ASN A 91 -9.53 -7.03 2.44
N LEU A 92 -9.49 -6.21 1.41
CA LEU A 92 -8.37 -5.37 1.03
C LEU A 92 -8.79 -3.91 1.02
N VAL A 93 -7.86 -3.04 1.42
CA VAL A 93 -8.07 -1.60 1.43
C VAL A 93 -6.93 -0.95 0.66
N PRO A 94 -7.21 -0.06 -0.30
CA PRO A 94 -6.19 0.80 -0.90
C PRO A 94 -5.51 1.65 0.17
N ILE A 95 -4.18 1.61 0.21
CA ILE A 95 -3.38 2.34 1.20
C ILE A 95 -2.34 3.27 0.57
N GLY A 96 -2.16 3.20 -0.75
CA GLY A 96 -1.18 3.98 -1.47
C GLY A 96 -0.94 3.50 -2.89
N TYR A 97 0.14 3.99 -3.48
CA TYR A 97 0.57 3.63 -4.82
C TYR A 97 2.10 3.76 -4.99
N ILE A 98 2.63 3.13 -6.03
CA ILE A 98 4.04 3.20 -6.42
C ILE A 98 4.15 3.90 -7.77
N GLY A 99 5.19 4.73 -7.92
CA GLY A 99 5.49 5.46 -9.15
C GLY A 99 4.45 6.53 -9.46
N ASP A 100 4.41 6.95 -10.73
CA ASP A 100 3.38 7.86 -11.26
C ASP A 100 2.09 7.07 -11.55
N TYR A 101 1.50 6.52 -10.47
CA TYR A 101 0.29 5.69 -10.50
C TYR A 101 0.41 4.35 -11.25
N GLU A 102 1.61 3.77 -11.28
CA GLU A 102 1.87 2.53 -12.00
C GLU A 102 1.28 1.30 -11.28
N ALA A 103 1.21 1.33 -9.95
CA ALA A 103 0.72 0.22 -9.15
C ALA A 103 -0.04 0.68 -7.91
N SER A 104 -1.18 0.05 -7.61
CA SER A 104 -1.91 0.27 -6.36
C SER A 104 -1.32 -0.58 -5.24
N LEU A 105 -1.16 0.01 -4.05
CA LEU A 105 -0.83 -0.68 -2.81
C LEU A 105 -2.10 -0.97 -2.01
N LEU A 106 -2.23 -2.21 -1.59
CA LEU A 106 -3.40 -2.73 -0.88
C LEU A 106 -2.95 -3.37 0.42
N MET A 107 -3.67 -3.13 1.52
CA MET A 107 -3.44 -3.81 2.79
C MET A 107 -4.65 -4.66 3.14
N SER A 108 -4.41 -5.91 3.56
CA SER A 108 -5.47 -6.77 4.06
C SER A 108 -5.72 -6.59 5.54
N TYR A 109 -6.83 -7.13 6.03
CA TYR A 109 -7.23 -6.98 7.43
C TYR A 109 -6.27 -7.68 8.42
N SER A 110 -5.49 -8.65 7.96
CA SER A 110 -4.40 -9.28 8.73
C SER A 110 -3.10 -8.49 8.72
N GLY A 111 -3.04 -7.38 7.97
CA GLY A 111 -1.86 -6.50 7.87
C GLY A 111 -0.91 -6.85 6.73
N ARG A 112 -1.20 -7.89 5.94
CA ARG A 112 -0.42 -8.22 4.75
C ARG A 112 -0.56 -7.11 3.72
N VAL A 113 0.51 -6.86 2.98
CA VAL A 113 0.53 -5.81 1.95
C VAL A 113 0.75 -6.44 0.59
N TYR A 114 -0.01 -5.94 -0.38
CA TYR A 114 -0.06 -6.41 -1.74
C TYR A 114 0.12 -5.25 -2.71
N MET A 115 0.54 -5.60 -3.92
CA MET A 115 0.62 -4.72 -5.07
C MET A 115 -0.31 -5.25 -6.16
N MET A 116 -1.08 -4.34 -6.75
CA MET A 116 -1.88 -4.64 -7.94
C MET A 116 -1.34 -3.82 -9.11
N LEU A 117 -0.99 -4.54 -10.18
CA LEU A 117 -0.58 -4.00 -11.48
C LEU A 117 -1.66 -4.39 -12.48
N GLU A 118 -2.39 -3.42 -13.04
CA GLU A 118 -3.58 -3.64 -13.88
C GLU A 118 -3.38 -4.72 -14.95
N ASP A 119 -2.25 -4.68 -15.65
CA ASP A 119 -1.96 -5.57 -16.79
C ASP A 119 -1.09 -6.78 -16.43
N GLU A 120 -0.56 -6.85 -15.21
CA GLU A 120 0.40 -7.90 -14.84
C GLU A 120 -0.19 -8.90 -13.85
N GLY A 121 -0.78 -8.42 -12.76
CA GLY A 121 -1.25 -9.31 -11.72
C GLY A 121 -1.36 -8.69 -10.33
N PHE A 122 -1.52 -9.59 -9.38
CA PHE A 122 -1.63 -9.33 -7.96
C PHE A 122 -0.52 -10.05 -7.21
N PHE A 123 0.25 -9.30 -6.43
CA PHE A 123 1.49 -9.75 -5.82
C PHE A 123 1.48 -9.47 -4.32
N GLU A 124 1.96 -10.41 -3.51
CA GLU A 124 2.19 -10.20 -2.08
C GLU A 124 3.59 -9.59 -1.89
N LEU A 125 3.64 -8.44 -1.21
CA LEU A 125 4.88 -7.71 -0.94
C LEU A 125 5.47 -8.04 0.43
N GLY A 126 4.63 -8.36 1.42
CA GLY A 126 5.09 -8.61 2.78
C GLY A 126 3.96 -9.03 3.74
N GLN A 127 4.33 -9.61 4.89
CA GLN A 127 3.36 -9.97 5.93
C GLN A 127 2.88 -8.75 6.74
N ASN A 128 3.59 -7.63 6.61
CA ASN A 128 3.33 -6.36 7.27
C ASN A 128 3.89 -5.23 6.39
N TRP A 129 3.69 -3.97 6.81
CA TRP A 129 4.16 -2.81 6.06
C TRP A 129 5.68 -2.64 6.03
N GLU A 130 6.39 -3.08 7.09
CA GLU A 130 7.86 -3.02 7.13
C GLU A 130 8.46 -3.95 6.08
N ASP A 131 7.99 -5.20 6.06
CA ASP A 131 8.39 -6.22 5.08
C ASP A 131 8.13 -5.73 3.66
N ALA A 132 6.97 -5.12 3.43
CA ALA A 132 6.56 -4.63 2.12
C ALA A 132 7.45 -3.47 1.64
N LEU A 133 7.74 -2.51 2.51
CA LEU A 133 8.69 -1.44 2.18
C LEU A 133 10.08 -1.99 1.89
N GLU A 134 10.54 -2.98 2.65
CA GLU A 134 11.82 -3.65 2.38
C GLU A 134 11.81 -4.33 1.01
N THR A 135 10.77 -5.07 0.68
CA THR A 135 10.58 -5.72 -0.63
C THR A 135 10.61 -4.70 -1.77
N ILE A 136 9.88 -3.59 -1.65
CA ILE A 136 9.84 -2.52 -2.67
C ILE A 136 11.22 -1.87 -2.82
N LEU A 137 11.80 -1.39 -1.72
CA LEU A 137 13.01 -0.56 -1.73
C LEU A 137 14.28 -1.36 -2.07
N GLU A 138 14.30 -2.66 -1.78
CA GLU A 138 15.40 -3.55 -2.11
C GLU A 138 15.19 -4.31 -3.43
N GLN A 139 14.07 -4.08 -4.14
CA GLN A 139 13.71 -4.77 -5.38
C GLN A 139 13.78 -6.30 -5.25
N LYS A 140 13.24 -6.84 -4.14
CA LYS A 140 13.15 -8.30 -3.94
C LYS A 140 12.12 -8.89 -4.88
N GLU A 141 12.25 -10.18 -5.18
CA GLU A 141 11.25 -10.88 -6.01
C GLU A 141 9.87 -10.83 -5.35
N PHE A 142 8.87 -10.43 -6.14
CA PHE A 142 7.48 -10.40 -5.69
C PHE A 142 6.86 -11.78 -5.74
N LYS A 143 6.13 -12.15 -4.69
CA LYS A 143 5.37 -13.39 -4.68
C LYS A 143 4.08 -13.19 -5.49
N ASN A 144 4.05 -13.70 -6.71
CA ASN A 144 2.84 -13.70 -7.54
C ASN A 144 1.74 -14.56 -6.88
N ILE A 145 0.57 -13.96 -6.70
CA ILE A 145 -0.64 -14.64 -6.21
C ILE A 145 -1.57 -14.95 -7.37
N PHE A 146 -1.68 -14.01 -8.31
CA PHE A 146 -2.54 -14.13 -9.48
C PHE A 146 -1.96 -13.32 -10.64
N SER A 147 -2.11 -13.80 -11.87
CA SER A 147 -1.80 -13.05 -13.09
C SER A 147 -3.08 -12.86 -13.90
N PHE A 148 -3.27 -11.69 -14.51
CA PHE A 148 -4.50 -11.37 -15.24
C PHE A 148 -4.52 -11.89 -16.70
N ARG A 149 -3.60 -12.80 -17.05
CA ARG A 149 -3.48 -13.41 -18.40
C ARG A 149 -4.28 -14.70 -18.56
#